data_AF-A0A0F3GK49-F1
#
_entry.id   AF-A0A0F3GK49-F1
#
_cell.length_a   1.000
_cell.length_b   1.000
_cell.length_c   1.000
_cell.angle_alpha   90.00
_cell.angle_beta   90.00
_cell.angle_gamma   90.00
#
_symmetry.space_group_name_H-M   'P 1'
#
loop_
_entity.id
_entity.type
_entity.pdbx_description
1 polymer ?
#
loop_
_entity_poly.entity_id
_entity_poly.type
_entity_poly.pdbx_seq_one_letter_code
_entity_poly.pdbx_strand_id
1 'polypeptide(L)'
;ANEITTAYTADDDNRIDEKVFVRQVLEELTKVTKGLDLSKNVRQLEMLSRLRNMQKTVIEEVGKMSIVHDLPIETDLRFIQGKQEGLENGRIEGRQEGRQEGRVEGMQDTIELLLSSRFGEEGLSFMPKIRGYGDTSRLRTITEALIKAQDIREIDGLI
;
A
#
# COMPACT_ATOMS: atom_id res chain seq x y z
N ALA A 1 37.36 0.11 2.42
CA ALA A 1 37.08 1.47 1.92
C ALA A 1 37.63 1.53 0.50
N ASN A 2 36.90 1.01 -0.48
CA ASN A 2 35.78 1.63 -1.23
C ASN A 2 36.29 2.35 -2.49
N GLU A 3 36.68 1.55 -3.49
CA GLU A 3 36.65 1.95 -4.91
C GLU A 3 35.34 1.50 -5.60
N ILE A 4 34.35 1.05 -4.83
CA ILE A 4 33.06 0.51 -5.33
C ILE A 4 32.04 1.64 -5.58
N THR A 5 32.34 2.90 -5.22
CA THR A 5 31.32 3.97 -5.23
C THR A 5 31.29 4.81 -6.52
N THR A 6 32.25 4.67 -7.44
CA THR A 6 32.34 5.54 -8.63
C THR A 6 31.72 4.95 -9.90
N ALA A 7 31.24 3.70 -9.90
CA ALA A 7 30.67 3.07 -11.10
C ALA A 7 29.14 3.25 -11.25
N TYR A 8 28.47 3.96 -10.34
CA TYR A 8 27.00 4.09 -10.34
C TYR A 8 26.45 5.27 -11.16
N THR A 9 27.28 5.99 -11.94
CA THR A 9 26.84 7.21 -12.65
C THR A 9 27.25 7.30 -14.12
N ALA A 10 27.74 6.24 -14.75
CA ALA A 10 28.33 6.35 -16.10
C ALA A 10 28.00 5.19 -17.06
N ASP A 11 26.78 4.65 -17.06
CA ASP A 11 26.42 3.56 -17.99
C ASP A 11 24.99 3.67 -18.55
N ASP A 12 24.49 4.90 -18.72
CA ASP A 12 23.20 5.16 -19.40
C ASP A 12 23.33 5.28 -20.93
N ASP A 13 24.53 5.11 -21.50
CA ASP A 13 24.82 5.49 -22.89
C ASP A 13 25.18 4.34 -23.84
N ASN A 14 25.02 3.07 -23.42
CA ASN A 14 25.29 1.93 -24.31
C ASN A 14 24.27 0.78 -24.26
N ARG A 15 23.05 1.07 -23.81
CA ARG A 15 21.89 0.22 -24.12
C ARG A 15 21.57 0.44 -25.59
N ILE A 16 21.71 -0.57 -26.45
CA ILE A 16 20.76 -0.69 -27.57
C ILE A 16 19.40 -0.52 -26.91
N ASP A 17 18.68 0.57 -27.22
CA ASP A 17 17.48 0.96 -26.48
C ASP A 17 16.60 -0.27 -26.35
N GLU A 18 16.48 -0.79 -25.12
CA GLU A 18 15.85 -2.08 -24.85
C GLU A 18 14.44 -2.11 -25.43
N LYS A 19 13.80 -0.93 -25.54
CA LYS A 19 12.52 -0.71 -26.19
C LYS A 19 12.58 -0.94 -27.70
N VAL A 20 13.61 -0.43 -28.38
CA VAL A 20 13.82 -0.63 -29.82
C VAL A 20 14.02 -2.12 -30.12
N PHE A 21 14.83 -2.81 -29.32
CA PHE A 21 15.04 -4.26 -29.50
C PHE A 21 13.75 -5.05 -29.29
N VAL A 22 13.03 -4.79 -28.20
CA VAL A 22 11.75 -5.44 -27.91
C VAL A 22 10.73 -5.18 -29.03
N ARG A 23 10.65 -3.94 -29.54
CA ARG A 23 9.76 -3.58 -30.64
C ARG A 23 10.07 -4.36 -31.91
N GLN A 24 11.34 -4.48 -32.27
CA GLN A 24 11.77 -5.27 -33.43
C GLN A 24 11.36 -6.75 -33.28
N VAL A 25 11.57 -7.34 -32.09
CA VAL A 25 11.17 -8.73 -31.82
C VAL A 25 9.66 -8.91 -31.96
N LEU A 26 8.86 -7.98 -31.40
CA LEU A 26 7.41 -8.03 -31.48
C LEU A 26 6.90 -7.85 -32.92
N GLU A 27 7.50 -6.94 -33.70
CA GLU A 27 7.20 -6.77 -35.12
C GLU A 27 7.49 -8.04 -35.92
N GLU A 28 8.62 -8.70 -35.69
CA GLU A 28 8.93 -9.98 -36.34
C GLU A 28 7.93 -11.09 -35.95
N LEU A 29 7.53 -11.17 -34.68
CA LEU A 29 6.51 -12.13 -34.24
C LEU A 29 5.16 -11.93 -34.94
N THR A 30 4.76 -10.68 -35.20
CA THR A 30 3.50 -10.37 -35.92
C THR A 30 3.55 -10.71 -37.42
N LYS A 31 4.75 -10.72 -38.01
CA LYS A 31 4.94 -11.14 -39.41
C LYS A 31 4.80 -12.66 -39.54
N VAL A 32 5.33 -13.41 -38.56
CA VAL A 32 5.39 -14.88 -38.60
C VAL A 32 4.11 -15.54 -38.08
N THR A 33 3.43 -14.93 -37.10
CA THR A 33 2.27 -15.54 -36.43
C THR A 33 1.12 -14.55 -36.27
N LYS A 34 -0.13 -15.06 -36.27
CA LYS A 34 -1.36 -14.26 -36.13
C LYS A 34 -2.32 -14.91 -35.14
N GLY A 35 -3.27 -14.13 -34.63
CA GLY A 35 -4.35 -14.62 -33.76
C GLY A 35 -3.82 -15.31 -32.50
N LEU A 36 -4.35 -16.50 -32.21
CA LEU A 36 -4.06 -17.25 -30.98
C LEU A 36 -2.57 -17.63 -30.83
N ASP A 37 -1.89 -17.97 -31.92
CA ASP A 37 -0.47 -18.35 -31.88
C ASP A 37 0.44 -17.16 -31.59
N LEU A 38 0.10 -15.98 -32.11
CA LEU A 38 0.79 -14.74 -31.79
C LEU A 38 0.66 -14.42 -30.30
N SER A 39 -0.56 -14.51 -29.76
CA SER A 39 -0.85 -14.31 -28.34
C SER A 39 -0.01 -15.24 -27.44
N LYS A 40 0.09 -16.53 -27.80
CA LYS A 40 0.91 -17.50 -27.09
C LYS A 40 2.40 -17.15 -27.13
N ASN A 41 2.93 -16.77 -28.29
CA ASN A 41 4.34 -16.42 -28.45
C ASN A 41 4.71 -15.12 -27.71
N VAL A 42 3.85 -14.12 -27.74
CA VAL A 42 4.02 -12.87 -26.97
C VAL A 42 4.07 -13.17 -25.48
N ARG A 43 3.20 -14.07 -24.98
CA ARG A 43 3.22 -14.49 -23.56
C ARG A 43 4.50 -15.24 -23.20
N GLN A 44 5.00 -16.10 -24.08
CA GLN A 44 6.28 -16.78 -23.88
C GLN A 44 7.45 -15.78 -23.85
N LEU A 45 7.46 -14.81 -24.75
CA LEU A 45 8.47 -13.74 -24.77
C LEU A 45 8.44 -12.95 -23.45
N GLU A 46 7.26 -12.55 -22.97
CA GLU A 46 7.11 -11.86 -21.69
C GLU A 46 7.69 -12.69 -20.54
N MET A 47 7.36 -13.99 -20.46
CA MET A 47 7.86 -14.88 -19.41
C MET A 47 9.37 -15.08 -19.46
N LEU A 48 9.94 -15.28 -20.65
CA LEU A 48 11.38 -15.49 -20.84
C LEU A 48 12.19 -14.21 -20.60
N SER A 49 11.63 -13.05 -20.91
CA SER A 49 12.30 -11.75 -20.70
C SER A 49 12.63 -11.44 -19.23
N ARG A 50 11.98 -12.14 -18.29
CA ARG A 50 12.32 -12.12 -16.85
C ARG A 50 13.77 -12.50 -16.58
N LEU A 51 14.31 -13.47 -17.33
CA LEU A 51 15.68 -13.95 -17.18
C LEU A 51 16.72 -12.88 -17.51
N ARG A 52 16.29 -11.78 -18.15
CA ARG A 52 17.11 -10.63 -18.53
C ARG A 52 16.68 -9.34 -17.87
N ASN A 53 15.78 -9.38 -16.88
CA ASN A 53 15.17 -8.19 -16.25
C ASN A 53 14.44 -7.25 -17.25
N MET A 54 14.04 -7.76 -18.42
CA MET A 54 13.41 -6.98 -19.50
C MET A 54 11.88 -7.08 -19.51
N GLN A 55 11.28 -7.78 -18.54
CA GLN A 55 9.84 -8.03 -18.50
C GLN A 55 9.01 -6.75 -18.51
N LYS A 56 9.44 -5.72 -17.77
CA LYS A 56 8.74 -4.42 -17.75
C LYS A 56 8.70 -3.78 -19.14
N THR A 57 9.84 -3.74 -19.82
CA THR A 57 9.97 -3.20 -21.18
C THR A 57 9.13 -3.96 -22.19
N VAL A 58 9.06 -5.30 -22.08
CA VAL A 58 8.19 -6.13 -22.93
C VAL A 58 6.71 -5.84 -22.70
N ILE A 59 6.26 -5.78 -21.44
CA ILE A 59 4.86 -5.45 -21.11
C ILE A 59 4.48 -4.07 -21.66
N GLU A 60 5.37 -3.07 -21.49
CA GLU A 60 5.13 -1.71 -21.98
C GLU A 60 5.03 -1.64 -23.51
N GLU A 61 5.92 -2.30 -24.25
CA GLU A 61 5.87 -2.28 -25.72
C GLU A 61 4.70 -3.12 -26.26
N VAL A 62 4.37 -4.26 -25.64
CA VAL A 62 3.17 -5.05 -25.99
C VAL A 62 1.91 -4.22 -25.78
N GLY A 63 1.82 -3.47 -24.67
CA GLY A 63 0.70 -2.58 -24.35
C GLY A 63 0.50 -1.45 -25.36
N LYS A 64 1.56 -0.99 -26.03
CA LYS A 64 1.51 0.04 -27.08
C LYS A 64 1.04 -0.50 -28.43
N MET A 65 1.19 -1.80 -28.66
CA MET A 65 0.70 -2.42 -29.89
C MET A 65 -0.81 -2.68 -29.75
N SER A 66 -1.62 -2.28 -30.73
CA SER A 66 -3.08 -2.55 -30.77
C SER A 66 -3.44 -4.05 -30.91
N ILE A 67 -2.52 -4.96 -30.62
CA ILE A 67 -2.70 -6.42 -30.58
C ILE A 67 -3.51 -6.84 -29.33
N VAL A 68 -3.60 -5.97 -28.33
CA VAL A 68 -4.01 -6.30 -26.94
C VAL A 68 -5.51 -6.52 -26.74
N HIS A 69 -6.36 -6.31 -27.75
CA HIS A 69 -7.81 -6.54 -27.56
C HIS A 69 -8.18 -8.01 -27.31
N ASP A 70 -7.31 -8.97 -27.65
CA ASP A 70 -7.57 -10.41 -27.51
C ASP A 70 -6.70 -11.13 -26.45
N LEU A 71 -5.92 -10.38 -25.66
CA LEU A 71 -5.18 -10.93 -24.52
C LEU A 71 -5.98 -10.65 -23.24
N PRO A 72 -6.80 -11.58 -22.75
CA PRO A 72 -7.49 -11.39 -21.48
C PRO A 72 -6.47 -11.42 -20.34
N ILE A 73 -5.88 -10.25 -20.04
CA ILE A 73 -5.02 -10.01 -18.87
C ILE A 73 -5.73 -10.48 -17.59
N GLU A 74 -7.06 -10.39 -17.56
CA GLU A 74 -7.92 -10.86 -16.47
C GLU A 74 -7.88 -12.38 -16.23
N THR A 75 -7.46 -13.18 -17.24
CA THR A 75 -7.27 -14.64 -17.11
C THR A 75 -5.83 -15.03 -16.84
N ASP A 76 -4.90 -14.07 -16.79
CA ASP A 76 -3.53 -14.36 -16.43
C ASP A 76 -3.48 -14.78 -14.95
N LEU A 77 -3.02 -16.00 -14.70
CA LEU A 77 -2.88 -16.56 -13.35
C LEU A 77 -2.09 -15.64 -12.42
N ARG A 78 -1.09 -14.89 -12.93
CA ARG A 78 -0.30 -13.93 -12.15
C ARG A 78 -1.04 -12.64 -11.89
N PHE A 79 -1.89 -12.18 -12.81
CA PHE A 79 -2.78 -11.05 -12.57
C PHE A 79 -3.82 -11.39 -11.50
N ILE A 80 -4.40 -12.59 -11.57
CA ILE A 80 -5.32 -13.10 -10.55
C ILE A 80 -4.61 -13.22 -9.20
N GLN A 81 -3.39 -13.76 -9.15
CA GLN A 81 -2.58 -13.84 -7.93
C GLN A 81 -2.28 -12.46 -7.36
N GLY A 82 -1.80 -11.50 -8.17
CA GLY A 82 -1.50 -10.15 -7.71
C GLY A 82 -2.75 -9.41 -7.19
N LYS A 83 -3.91 -9.61 -7.84
CA LYS A 83 -5.19 -9.07 -7.36
C LYS A 83 -5.62 -9.71 -6.03
N GLN A 84 -5.45 -11.02 -5.88
CA GLN A 84 -5.76 -11.73 -4.64
C GLN A 84 -4.84 -11.30 -3.50
N GLU A 85 -3.54 -11.21 -3.74
CA GLU A 85 -2.55 -10.73 -2.76
C GLU A 85 -2.84 -9.28 -2.36
N GLY A 86 -3.12 -8.40 -3.32
CA GLY A 86 -3.46 -7.01 -3.03
C GLY A 86 -4.74 -6.87 -2.19
N LEU A 87 -5.77 -7.68 -2.49
CA LEU A 87 -7.01 -7.68 -1.72
C LEU A 87 -6.83 -8.23 -0.31
N GLU A 88 -6.04 -9.30 -0.15
CA GLU A 88 -5.76 -9.87 1.17
C GLU A 88 -4.90 -8.93 2.03
N ASN A 89 -3.86 -8.32 1.45
CA ASN A 89 -3.03 -7.34 2.14
C ASN A 89 -3.87 -6.12 2.57
N GLY A 90 -4.67 -5.56 1.67
CA GLY A 90 -5.54 -4.42 2.00
C GLY A 90 -6.58 -4.76 3.08
N ARG A 91 -7.11 -6.00 3.09
CA ARG A 91 -8.02 -6.47 4.13
C ARG A 91 -7.32 -6.59 5.49
N ILE A 92 -6.07 -7.04 5.52
CA ILE A 92 -5.27 -7.18 6.74
C ILE A 92 -4.93 -5.80 7.30
N GLU A 93 -4.39 -4.90 6.47
CA GLU A 93 -4.01 -3.54 6.85
C GLU A 93 -5.23 -2.76 7.36
N GLY A 94 -6.31 -2.69 6.58
CA GLY A 94 -7.52 -1.98 6.98
C GLY A 94 -8.16 -2.55 8.25
N ARG A 95 -8.05 -3.86 8.50
CA ARG A 95 -8.52 -4.46 9.76
C ARG A 95 -7.63 -4.09 10.95
N GLN A 96 -6.33 -3.93 10.75
CA GLN A 96 -5.41 -3.52 11.81
C GLN A 96 -5.61 -2.04 12.15
N GLU A 97 -5.63 -1.18 11.15
CA GLU A 97 -5.88 0.26 11.30
C GLU A 97 -7.23 0.51 11.97
N GLY A 98 -8.31 -0.05 11.43
CA GLY A 98 -9.65 0.12 12.00
C GLY A 98 -9.80 -0.42 13.43
N ARG A 99 -9.06 -1.48 13.82
CA ARG A 99 -9.03 -1.92 15.22
C ARG A 99 -8.31 -0.92 16.12
N GLN A 100 -7.22 -0.32 15.65
CA GLN A 100 -6.45 0.64 16.44
C GLN A 100 -7.23 1.94 16.60
N GLU A 101 -7.80 2.47 15.52
CA GLU A 101 -8.66 3.66 15.53
C GLU A 101 -9.87 3.44 16.43
N GLY A 102 -10.63 2.37 16.23
CA GLY A 102 -11.80 2.07 17.05
C GLY A 102 -11.48 1.87 18.54
N ARG A 103 -10.27 1.41 18.87
CA ARG A 103 -9.81 1.31 20.26
C ARG A 103 -9.53 2.68 20.86
N VAL A 104 -8.90 3.58 20.11
CA VAL A 104 -8.66 4.96 20.54
C VAL A 104 -9.97 5.69 20.73
N GLU A 105 -10.85 5.66 19.73
CA GLU A 105 -12.18 6.29 19.79
C GLU A 105 -12.99 5.77 20.96
N GLY A 106 -13.10 4.45 21.14
CA GLY A 106 -13.84 3.87 22.26
C GLY A 106 -13.29 4.26 23.63
N MET A 107 -11.98 4.47 23.76
CA MET A 107 -11.38 4.96 24.99
C MET A 107 -11.66 6.45 25.23
N GLN A 108 -11.64 7.27 24.18
CA GLN A 108 -12.03 8.68 24.25
C GLN A 108 -13.51 8.81 24.65
N ASP A 109 -14.39 8.01 24.05
CA ASP A 109 -15.83 7.99 24.38
C ASP A 109 -16.08 7.53 25.82
N THR A 110 -15.29 6.55 26.30
CA THR A 110 -15.35 6.12 27.71
C THR A 110 -14.96 7.26 28.65
N ILE A 111 -13.91 8.01 28.30
CA ILE A 111 -13.47 9.18 29.07
C ILE A 111 -14.53 10.28 29.05
N GLU A 112 -15.17 10.55 27.91
CA GLU A 112 -16.27 11.50 27.78
C GLU A 112 -17.44 11.14 28.70
N LEU A 113 -17.81 9.87 28.74
CA LEU A 113 -18.88 9.37 29.61
C LEU A 113 -18.51 9.53 31.10
N LEU A 114 -17.27 9.24 31.48
CA LEU A 114 -16.81 9.42 32.86
C LEU A 114 -16.78 10.90 33.27
N LEU A 115 -16.27 11.76 32.39
CA LEU A 115 -16.22 13.21 32.62
C LEU A 115 -17.61 13.80 32.78
N SER A 116 -18.52 13.52 31.85
CA SER A 116 -19.90 14.00 31.91
C SER A 116 -20.66 13.48 33.12
N SER A 117 -20.52 12.18 33.44
CA SER A 117 -21.23 11.54 34.55
C SER A 117 -20.76 12.04 35.92
N ARG A 118 -19.46 12.29 36.08
CA ARG A 118 -18.87 12.63 37.39
C ARG A 118 -18.68 14.12 37.62
N PHE A 119 -18.37 14.87 36.57
CA PHE A 119 -17.91 16.27 36.67
C PHE A 119 -18.70 17.21 35.75
N GLY A 120 -19.66 16.70 34.97
CA GLY A 120 -20.52 17.51 34.10
C GLY A 120 -19.75 18.31 33.06
N GLU A 121 -20.24 19.52 32.76
CA GLU A 121 -19.67 20.43 31.76
C GLU A 121 -18.21 20.83 32.07
N GLU A 122 -17.86 20.96 33.34
CA GLU A 122 -16.50 21.28 33.76
C GLU A 122 -15.52 20.18 33.34
N GLY A 123 -15.92 18.91 33.51
CA GLY A 123 -15.14 17.78 33.01
C GLY A 123 -15.09 17.72 31.48
N LEU A 124 -16.21 17.99 30.81
CA LEU A 124 -16.27 17.97 29.34
C LEU A 124 -15.38 19.03 28.68
N SER A 125 -14.99 20.08 29.39
CA SER A 125 -14.05 21.10 28.89
C SER A 125 -12.69 20.51 28.45
N PHE A 126 -12.32 19.33 28.95
CA PHE A 126 -11.09 18.62 28.56
C PHE A 126 -11.18 17.84 27.25
N MET A 127 -12.39 17.57 26.75
CA MET A 127 -12.61 16.73 25.58
C MET A 127 -11.89 17.21 24.30
N PRO A 128 -11.85 18.52 23.98
CA PRO A 128 -11.12 19.00 22.81
C PRO A 128 -9.63 18.58 22.81
N LYS A 129 -9.01 18.52 23.99
CA LYS A 129 -7.61 18.10 24.14
C LYS A 129 -7.47 16.57 24.10
N ILE A 130 -8.39 15.85 24.73
CA ILE A 130 -8.39 14.37 24.79
C ILE A 130 -8.65 13.74 23.42
N ARG A 131 -9.52 14.34 22.59
CA ARG A 131 -9.76 13.90 21.20
C ARG A 131 -8.49 13.94 20.34
N GLY A 132 -7.50 14.76 20.71
CA GLY A 132 -6.18 14.80 20.07
C GLY A 132 -5.22 13.67 20.47
N TYR A 133 -5.59 12.81 21.42
CA TYR A 133 -4.72 11.73 21.91
C TYR A 133 -4.99 10.43 21.17
N GLY A 134 -4.00 9.96 20.41
CA GLY A 134 -4.00 8.64 19.75
C GLY A 134 -3.30 7.52 20.55
N ASP A 135 -2.65 7.85 21.67
CA ASP A 135 -1.96 6.86 22.49
C ASP A 135 -2.92 6.21 23.51
N THR A 136 -3.23 4.94 23.28
CA THR A 136 -4.07 4.13 24.16
C THR A 136 -3.52 4.00 25.58
N SER A 137 -2.21 4.08 25.80
CA SER A 137 -1.61 4.00 27.15
C SER A 137 -1.93 5.26 27.94
N ARG A 138 -1.74 6.42 27.31
CA ARG A 138 -2.12 7.72 27.89
C ARG A 138 -3.61 7.79 28.19
N LEU A 139 -4.45 7.39 27.24
CA LEU A 139 -5.90 7.36 27.44
C LEU A 139 -6.29 6.45 28.60
N ARG A 140 -5.65 5.27 28.75
CA ARG A 140 -5.88 4.36 29.89
C ARG A 140 -5.54 5.03 31.22
N THR A 141 -4.39 5.69 31.31
CA THR A 141 -3.98 6.41 32.53
C THR A 141 -4.99 7.48 32.92
N ILE A 142 -5.49 8.24 31.94
CA ILE A 142 -6.55 9.24 32.16
C ILE A 142 -7.83 8.55 32.67
N THR A 143 -8.26 7.45 32.05
CA THR A 143 -9.45 6.68 32.50
C THR A 143 -9.30 6.21 33.93
N GLU A 144 -8.15 5.66 34.32
CA GLU A 144 -7.90 5.15 35.68
C GLU A 144 -7.85 6.28 36.72
N ALA A 145 -7.29 7.43 36.36
CA ALA A 145 -7.30 8.62 37.22
C ALA A 145 -8.73 9.15 37.40
N LEU A 146 -9.50 9.21 36.31
CA LEU A 146 -10.91 9.61 36.31
C LEU A 146 -11.80 8.71 37.14
N ILE A 147 -11.47 7.43 37.34
CA ILE A 147 -12.24 6.56 38.22
C ILE A 147 -12.00 6.89 39.70
N LYS A 148 -10.80 7.36 40.05
CA LYS A 148 -10.36 7.55 41.45
C LYS A 148 -10.52 8.99 41.96
N ALA A 149 -10.34 9.97 41.07
CA ALA A 149 -10.32 11.39 41.39
C ALA A 149 -11.61 11.80 42.11
N GLN A 150 -11.53 12.60 43.18
CA GLN A 150 -12.72 13.17 43.81
C GLN A 150 -13.05 14.55 43.22
N ASP A 151 -12.04 15.22 42.69
CA ASP A 151 -12.12 16.52 42.05
C ASP A 151 -11.49 16.49 40.65
N ILE A 152 -12.11 17.20 39.70
CA ILE A 152 -11.62 17.29 38.33
C ILE A 152 -10.23 17.94 38.23
N ARG A 153 -9.85 18.79 39.19
CA ARG A 153 -8.52 19.43 39.21
C ARG A 153 -7.39 18.43 39.43
N GLU A 154 -7.68 17.23 39.94
CA GLU A 154 -6.69 16.18 40.15
C GLU A 154 -6.17 15.57 38.84
N ILE A 155 -6.96 15.65 37.75
CA ILE A 155 -6.58 15.06 36.46
C ILE A 155 -5.94 16.06 35.49
N ASP A 156 -5.91 17.34 35.86
CA ASP A 156 -5.45 18.45 35.02
C ASP A 156 -3.99 18.26 34.55
N GLY A 157 -3.13 17.68 35.41
CA GLY A 157 -1.74 17.37 35.08
C GLY A 157 -1.54 16.21 34.10
N LEU A 158 -2.58 15.41 33.82
CA LEU A 158 -2.53 14.27 32.89
C LEU A 158 -3.03 14.63 31.48
N ILE A 159 -3.85 15.69 31.41
CA ILE A 159 -4.51 16.16 30.19
C ILE A 159 -3.70 17.29 29.63
#